data_AF-A0A9N8H5S4-F1
#
_entry.id   AF-A0A9N8H5S4-F1
#
_cell.length_a   1.000
_cell.length_b   1.000
_cell.length_c   1.000
_cell.angle_alpha   90.00
_cell.angle_beta   90.00
_cell.angle_gamma   90.00
#
_symmetry.space_group_name_H-M   'P 1'
#
loop_
_entity.id
_entity.type
_entity.pdbx_description
1 polymer ?
#
loop_
_entity_poly.entity_id
_entity_poly.type
_entity_poly.pdbx_seq_one_letter_code
_entity_poly.pdbx_strand_id
1 'polypeptide(L)'
;MMMLSNEELPSLFSDLTPIKQDDGPNPVCAIDYSPQFIQAYDYMRAILSAGEKSERALRLTGLCLKLNPANYTIWHFRRQCLLATHINEEEGKDDSSNNNQQWIQQDLELAATLGGDNPKNYQIWYHRRALLESVQSRIPYVQAELDYVAKVLDEDSKNYHAWSHRQWVVRTSSSCQEDLWDKELEFAHSMIQKDPRNNSAWNQRWFVCHKGGEDKTLSLEVATKEADYAIQGAGLDPYNESPWRYLIGVIKEQCKILQSADKDKFLDDYDQKAFGLRAVLDEAGKDPNDCASLASARIDILEFKGGEQSLEKAMELANGLATQYDPIRKKYWNLRVSEMKQVLAK
;
A
#
# COMPACT_ATOMS: atom_id res chain seq x y z
N MET A 1 12.90 -3.94 -25.98
CA MET A 1 12.20 -4.09 -27.28
C MET A 1 11.86 -2.71 -27.86
N MET A 2 12.19 -2.42 -29.14
CA MET A 2 11.80 -1.15 -29.78
C MET A 2 10.27 -1.09 -29.94
N MET A 3 9.65 0.00 -29.48
CA MET A 3 8.22 0.21 -29.68
C MET A 3 7.92 0.41 -31.17
N LEU A 4 6.87 -0.26 -31.65
CA LEU A 4 6.36 -0.08 -33.00
C LEU A 4 5.85 1.36 -33.19
N SER A 5 6.05 1.92 -34.38
CA SER A 5 5.43 3.17 -34.82
C SER A 5 4.17 2.92 -35.65
N ASN A 6 3.29 3.93 -35.73
CA ASN A 6 2.09 3.87 -36.56
C ASN A 6 2.39 3.66 -38.06
N GLU A 7 3.52 4.14 -38.55
CA GLU A 7 3.93 4.04 -39.95
C GLU A 7 4.25 2.60 -40.37
N GLU A 8 4.70 1.76 -39.43
CA GLU A 8 5.01 0.36 -39.69
C GLU A 8 3.74 -0.51 -39.77
N LEU A 9 2.61 -0.08 -39.22
CA LEU A 9 1.40 -0.89 -39.06
C LEU A 9 0.87 -1.48 -40.39
N PRO A 10 0.69 -0.69 -41.48
CA PRO A 10 0.11 -1.21 -42.71
C PRO A 10 0.99 -2.25 -43.40
N SER A 11 2.31 -2.12 -43.26
CA SER A 11 3.26 -3.09 -43.83
C SER A 11 3.29 -4.37 -43.00
N LEU A 12 3.43 -4.24 -41.68
CA LEU A 12 3.58 -5.36 -40.74
C LEU A 12 2.32 -6.23 -40.61
N PHE A 13 1.15 -5.62 -40.81
CA PHE A 13 -0.16 -6.28 -40.71
C PHE A 13 -0.91 -6.23 -42.04
N SER A 14 -0.19 -6.28 -43.16
CA SER A 14 -0.77 -6.25 -44.52
C SER A 14 -1.73 -7.40 -44.83
N ASP A 15 -1.64 -8.49 -44.05
CA ASP A 15 -2.54 -9.64 -44.08
C ASP A 15 -3.82 -9.46 -43.26
N LEU A 16 -3.95 -8.38 -42.48
CA LEU A 16 -5.13 -8.08 -41.66
C LEU A 16 -5.85 -6.83 -42.14
N THR A 17 -7.19 -6.87 -42.09
CA THR A 17 -8.02 -5.68 -42.29
C THR A 17 -8.29 -5.02 -40.92
N PRO A 18 -7.94 -3.73 -40.73
CA PRO A 18 -8.22 -3.01 -39.48
C PRO A 18 -9.72 -2.98 -39.18
N ILE A 19 -10.09 -3.15 -37.92
CA ILE A 19 -11.49 -3.17 -37.48
C ILE A 19 -11.80 -1.88 -36.74
N LYS A 20 -12.74 -1.08 -37.25
CA LYS A 20 -13.16 0.17 -36.60
C LYS A 20 -13.86 -0.08 -35.26
N GLN A 21 -13.79 0.90 -34.36
CA GLN A 21 -14.62 0.88 -33.15
C GLN A 21 -16.10 0.99 -33.54
N ASP A 22 -16.93 0.13 -32.96
CA ASP A 22 -18.38 0.18 -33.12
C ASP A 22 -19.01 0.88 -31.90
N ASP A 23 -19.22 2.19 -32.00
CA ASP A 23 -19.91 2.98 -30.98
C ASP A 23 -21.43 3.13 -31.30
N GLY A 24 -21.93 2.38 -32.29
CA GLY A 24 -23.31 2.46 -32.76
C GLY A 24 -23.63 3.75 -33.55
N PRO A 25 -24.90 3.90 -33.99
CA PRO A 25 -25.30 5.02 -34.86
C PRO A 25 -25.42 6.37 -34.15
N ASN A 26 -25.53 6.40 -32.82
CA ASN A 26 -25.69 7.61 -32.01
C ASN A 26 -24.79 7.53 -30.76
N PRO A 27 -23.48 7.72 -30.91
CA PRO A 27 -22.53 7.51 -29.82
C PRO A 27 -22.67 8.58 -28.73
N VAL A 28 -22.52 8.17 -27.48
CA VAL A 28 -22.50 9.05 -26.29
C VAL A 28 -21.11 9.00 -25.66
N CYS A 29 -20.65 10.12 -25.09
CA CYS A 29 -19.29 10.26 -24.54
C CYS A 29 -18.19 9.88 -25.55
N ALA A 30 -18.44 10.12 -26.85
CA ALA A 30 -17.48 9.85 -27.92
C ALA A 30 -16.21 10.68 -27.70
N ILE A 31 -15.06 10.02 -27.82
CA ILE A 31 -13.75 10.66 -27.68
C ILE A 31 -13.26 11.02 -29.08
N ASP A 32 -12.83 12.26 -29.28
CA ASP A 32 -12.19 12.70 -30.51
C ASP A 32 -10.73 12.20 -30.53
N TYR A 33 -10.55 10.94 -30.93
CA TYR A 33 -9.26 10.26 -30.94
C TYR A 33 -8.33 10.82 -32.03
N SER A 34 -7.03 10.87 -31.75
CA SER A 34 -6.04 11.20 -32.78
C SER A 34 -6.00 10.12 -33.87
N PRO A 35 -5.58 10.46 -35.11
CA PRO A 35 -5.42 9.48 -36.18
C PRO A 35 -4.51 8.30 -35.81
N GLN A 36 -3.46 8.58 -35.03
CA GLN A 36 -2.54 7.56 -34.53
C GLN A 36 -3.22 6.61 -33.56
N PHE A 37 -4.08 7.13 -32.68
CA PHE A 37 -4.86 6.31 -31.76
C PHE A 37 -5.83 5.41 -32.51
N ILE A 38 -6.61 6.00 -33.44
CA ILE A 38 -7.58 5.26 -34.26
C ILE A 38 -6.89 4.11 -34.98
N GLN A 39 -5.80 4.39 -35.71
CA GLN A 39 -5.09 3.38 -36.49
C GLN A 39 -4.55 2.25 -35.62
N ALA A 40 -3.87 2.56 -34.50
CA ALA A 40 -3.32 1.55 -33.62
C ALA A 40 -4.41 0.65 -33.03
N TYR A 41 -5.52 1.23 -32.57
CA TYR A 41 -6.63 0.49 -31.99
C TYR A 41 -7.47 -0.26 -33.02
N ASP A 42 -7.52 0.19 -34.28
CA ASP A 42 -8.18 -0.55 -35.36
C ASP A 42 -7.44 -1.85 -35.68
N TYR A 43 -6.11 -1.80 -35.79
CA TYR A 43 -5.28 -3.01 -35.93
C TYR A 43 -5.35 -3.89 -34.68
N MET A 44 -5.38 -3.28 -33.49
CA MET A 44 -5.49 -4.04 -32.24
C MET A 44 -6.80 -4.82 -32.17
N ARG A 45 -7.93 -4.22 -32.59
CA ARG A 45 -9.21 -4.93 -32.71
C ARG A 45 -9.15 -6.06 -33.72
N ALA A 46 -8.48 -5.88 -34.86
CA ALA A 46 -8.27 -6.95 -35.84
C ALA A 46 -7.48 -8.13 -35.25
N ILE A 47 -6.38 -7.84 -34.54
CA ILE A 47 -5.57 -8.85 -33.86
C ILE A 47 -6.36 -9.58 -32.77
N LEU A 48 -7.12 -8.86 -31.95
CA LEU A 48 -7.98 -9.45 -30.91
C LEU A 48 -9.04 -10.37 -31.54
N SER A 49 -9.67 -9.94 -32.63
CA SER A 49 -10.67 -10.72 -33.36
C SER A 49 -10.08 -11.99 -33.98
N ALA A 50 -8.82 -11.95 -34.44
CA ALA A 50 -8.12 -13.11 -34.99
C ALA A 50 -7.60 -14.06 -33.88
N GLY A 51 -7.53 -13.60 -32.63
CA GLY A 51 -6.95 -14.35 -31.51
C GLY A 51 -5.44 -14.58 -31.63
N GLU A 52 -4.74 -13.78 -32.45
CA GLU A 52 -3.34 -13.97 -32.82
C GLU A 52 -2.39 -13.61 -31.67
N LYS A 53 -1.73 -14.62 -31.08
CA LYS A 53 -0.71 -14.44 -30.04
C LYS A 53 0.69 -14.60 -30.65
N SER A 54 1.23 -13.51 -31.18
CA SER A 54 2.50 -13.48 -31.91
C SER A 54 3.42 -12.36 -31.42
N GLU A 55 4.67 -12.37 -31.87
CA GLU A 55 5.63 -11.31 -31.54
C GLU A 55 5.20 -9.94 -32.08
N ARG A 56 4.62 -9.88 -33.28
CA ARG A 56 4.10 -8.62 -33.83
C ARG A 56 2.87 -8.13 -33.05
N ALA A 57 2.01 -9.04 -32.59
CA ALA A 57 0.90 -8.70 -31.71
C ALA A 57 1.41 -8.14 -30.38
N LEU A 58 2.45 -8.74 -29.80
CA LEU A 58 3.12 -8.23 -28.60
C LEU A 58 3.67 -6.81 -28.82
N ARG A 59 4.34 -6.53 -29.95
CA ARG A 59 4.79 -5.16 -30.30
C ARG A 59 3.63 -4.18 -30.40
N LEU A 60 2.52 -4.57 -31.03
CA LEU A 60 1.32 -3.73 -31.16
C LEU A 60 0.70 -3.38 -29.81
N THR A 61 0.65 -4.33 -28.87
CA THR A 61 0.16 -4.02 -27.51
C THR A 61 1.00 -2.93 -26.84
N GLY A 62 2.32 -2.91 -27.04
CA GLY A 62 3.20 -1.86 -26.52
C GLY A 62 2.86 -0.47 -27.05
N LEU A 63 2.60 -0.35 -28.36
CA LEU A 63 2.14 0.90 -28.97
C LEU A 63 0.77 1.35 -28.41
N CYS A 64 -0.18 0.43 -28.30
CA CYS A 64 -1.51 0.74 -27.76
C CYS A 64 -1.46 1.17 -26.29
N LEU A 65 -0.57 0.57 -25.49
CA LEU A 65 -0.36 0.92 -24.09
C LEU A 65 0.37 2.25 -23.92
N LYS A 66 1.27 2.62 -24.83
CA LYS A 66 1.85 3.97 -24.86
C LYS A 66 0.78 5.04 -25.06
N LEU A 67 -0.24 4.74 -25.87
CA LEU A 67 -1.37 5.64 -26.13
C LEU A 67 -2.39 5.67 -24.99
N ASN A 68 -2.61 4.54 -24.31
CA ASN A 68 -3.50 4.46 -23.15
C ASN A 68 -3.02 3.35 -22.18
N PRO A 69 -2.19 3.69 -21.17
CA PRO A 69 -1.69 2.73 -20.20
C PRO A 69 -2.77 2.14 -19.28
N ALA A 70 -3.98 2.69 -19.26
CA ALA A 70 -5.07 2.21 -18.42
C ALA A 70 -5.92 1.12 -19.09
N ASN A 71 -5.67 0.80 -20.37
CA ASN A 71 -6.47 -0.18 -21.09
C ASN A 71 -6.18 -1.62 -20.62
N TYR A 72 -7.04 -2.13 -19.73
CA TYR A 72 -6.87 -3.45 -19.12
C TYR A 72 -6.99 -4.61 -20.13
N THR A 73 -7.75 -4.45 -21.22
CA THR A 73 -7.88 -5.46 -22.28
C THR A 73 -6.54 -5.66 -22.97
N ILE A 74 -5.83 -4.57 -23.25
CA ILE A 74 -4.51 -4.65 -23.91
C ILE A 74 -3.47 -5.27 -22.97
N TRP A 75 -3.47 -4.90 -21.69
CA TRP A 75 -2.59 -5.55 -20.70
C TRP A 75 -2.86 -7.06 -20.55
N HIS A 76 -4.13 -7.46 -20.53
CA HIS A 76 -4.50 -8.88 -20.49
C HIS A 76 -3.97 -9.62 -21.72
N PHE A 77 -4.23 -9.10 -22.91
CA PHE A 77 -3.79 -9.71 -24.15
C PHE A 77 -2.26 -9.72 -24.29
N ARG A 78 -1.57 -8.68 -23.81
CA ARG A 78 -0.11 -8.62 -23.74
C ARG A 78 0.46 -9.79 -22.96
N ARG A 79 -0.07 -10.08 -21.77
CA ARG A 79 0.35 -11.24 -20.97
C ARG A 79 0.10 -12.57 -21.67
N GLN A 80 -1.03 -12.71 -22.38
CA GLN A 80 -1.28 -13.90 -23.20
C GLN A 80 -0.26 -14.06 -24.32
N CYS A 81 0.16 -12.97 -24.96
CA CYS A 81 1.21 -13.02 -25.98
C CYS A 81 2.55 -13.44 -25.37
N LEU A 82 2.96 -12.86 -24.23
CA LEU A 82 4.21 -13.22 -23.55
C LEU A 82 4.27 -14.71 -23.19
N LEU A 83 3.18 -15.25 -22.63
CA LEU A 83 3.08 -16.68 -22.31
C LEU A 83 3.12 -17.55 -23.57
N ALA A 84 2.53 -17.10 -24.68
CA ALA A 84 2.53 -17.88 -25.92
C ALA A 84 3.87 -17.85 -26.68
N THR A 85 4.68 -16.80 -26.52
CA THR A 85 5.88 -16.59 -27.34
C THR A 85 7.19 -16.71 -26.58
N HIS A 86 7.24 -16.34 -25.30
CA HIS A 86 8.49 -16.13 -24.58
C HIS A 86 8.55 -16.72 -23.18
N ILE A 87 7.43 -17.00 -22.52
CA ILE A 87 7.38 -17.54 -21.17
C ILE A 87 6.76 -18.94 -21.24
N ASN A 88 7.59 -19.97 -21.39
CA ASN A 88 7.17 -21.37 -21.45
C ASN A 88 7.21 -22.01 -20.05
N GLU A 89 6.25 -22.90 -19.75
CA GLU A 89 6.14 -23.61 -18.46
C GLU A 89 7.22 -24.69 -18.24
N GLU A 90 7.93 -25.13 -19.29
CA GLU A 90 8.96 -26.17 -19.22
C GLU A 90 10.36 -25.59 -18.89
N GLU A 91 10.51 -24.92 -17.75
CA GLU A 91 11.82 -24.52 -17.23
C GLU A 91 12.55 -25.75 -16.65
N GLY A 92 13.40 -26.37 -17.47
CA GLY A 92 14.23 -27.51 -17.03
C GLY A 92 15.36 -27.94 -17.96
N LYS A 93 15.61 -27.21 -19.06
CA LYS A 93 16.72 -27.48 -19.98
C LYS A 93 17.45 -26.17 -20.29
N ASP A 94 18.76 -26.19 -20.05
CA ASP A 94 19.71 -25.08 -20.17
C ASP A 94 19.47 -24.18 -21.40
N ASP A 95 19.77 -22.89 -21.22
CA ASP A 95 19.64 -21.73 -22.14
C ASP A 95 18.24 -21.06 -22.26
N SER A 96 17.15 -21.78 -21.95
CA SER A 96 15.78 -21.22 -22.00
C SER A 96 15.42 -20.28 -20.83
N SER A 97 15.96 -20.54 -19.63
CA SER A 97 15.68 -19.75 -18.41
C SER A 97 16.21 -18.31 -18.51
N ASN A 98 17.36 -18.11 -19.14
CA ASN A 98 17.96 -16.79 -19.34
C ASN A 98 17.11 -15.91 -20.27
N ASN A 99 16.49 -16.51 -21.29
CA ASN A 99 15.64 -15.79 -22.23
C ASN A 99 14.30 -15.38 -21.58
N ASN A 100 13.65 -16.29 -20.84
CA ASN A 100 12.42 -15.98 -20.08
C ASN A 100 12.65 -14.78 -19.13
N GLN A 101 13.73 -14.83 -18.35
CA GLN A 101 14.09 -13.77 -17.40
C GLN A 101 14.33 -12.44 -18.11
N GLN A 102 14.99 -12.46 -19.26
CA GLN A 102 15.21 -11.26 -20.06
C GLN A 102 13.88 -10.63 -20.52
N TRP A 103 12.94 -11.43 -21.00
CA TRP A 103 11.63 -10.92 -21.45
C TRP A 103 10.79 -10.36 -20.31
N ILE A 104 10.79 -11.03 -19.16
CA ILE A 104 10.10 -10.54 -17.96
C ILE A 104 10.71 -9.21 -17.52
N GLN A 105 12.04 -9.11 -17.43
CA GLN A 105 12.71 -7.87 -17.05
C GLN A 105 12.41 -6.73 -18.04
N GLN A 106 12.44 -7.01 -19.35
CA GLN A 106 12.09 -6.04 -20.38
C GLN A 106 10.65 -5.53 -20.24
N ASP A 107 9.72 -6.40 -19.84
CA ASP A 107 8.32 -6.02 -19.74
C ASP A 107 7.96 -5.36 -18.41
N LEU A 108 8.69 -5.67 -17.33
CA LEU A 108 8.71 -4.88 -16.10
C LEU A 108 9.24 -3.47 -16.38
N GLU A 109 10.29 -3.33 -17.19
CA GLU A 109 10.85 -2.04 -17.60
C GLU A 109 9.89 -1.25 -18.50
N LEU A 110 9.17 -1.94 -19.40
CA LEU A 110 8.09 -1.31 -20.18
C LEU A 110 7.02 -0.75 -19.24
N ALA A 111 6.55 -1.54 -18.27
CA ALA A 111 5.55 -1.09 -17.31
C ALA A 111 6.05 0.10 -16.48
N ALA A 112 7.32 0.09 -16.07
CA ALA A 112 7.96 1.22 -15.40
C ALA A 112 8.00 2.47 -16.29
N THR A 113 8.42 2.34 -17.54
CA THR A 113 8.48 3.43 -18.52
C THR A 113 7.11 4.04 -18.77
N LEU A 114 6.08 3.21 -18.92
CA LEU A 114 4.69 3.67 -19.11
C LEU A 114 4.12 4.34 -17.86
N GLY A 115 4.63 3.98 -16.68
CA GLY A 115 4.21 4.51 -15.39
C GLY A 115 4.86 5.84 -15.00
N GLY A 116 6.03 6.15 -15.57
CA GLY A 116 6.85 7.29 -15.16
C GLY A 116 7.29 7.19 -13.70
N ASP A 117 7.57 8.34 -13.09
CA ASP A 117 8.11 8.39 -11.72
C ASP A 117 7.04 8.19 -10.63
N ASN A 118 5.76 8.51 -10.90
CA ASN A 118 4.64 8.33 -9.96
C ASN A 118 3.46 7.57 -10.61
N PRO A 119 3.57 6.25 -10.79
CA PRO A 119 2.53 5.45 -11.44
C PRO A 119 1.28 5.34 -10.57
N LYS A 120 0.23 6.09 -10.91
CA LYS A 120 -1.13 6.00 -10.35
C LYS A 120 -2.07 5.28 -11.30
N ASN A 121 -1.70 4.04 -11.66
CA ASN A 121 -2.40 3.23 -12.65
C ASN A 121 -2.46 1.77 -12.16
N TYR A 122 -3.68 1.25 -11.95
CA TYR A 122 -3.90 -0.11 -11.46
C TYR A 122 -3.28 -1.18 -12.37
N GLN A 123 -3.38 -1.00 -13.69
CA GLN A 123 -2.97 -2.02 -14.65
C GLN A 123 -1.46 -2.19 -14.69
N ILE A 124 -0.68 -1.12 -14.52
CA ILE A 124 0.79 -1.18 -14.43
C ILE A 124 1.20 -2.04 -13.24
N TRP A 125 0.69 -1.74 -12.05
CA TRP A 125 1.01 -2.49 -10.84
C TRP A 125 0.53 -3.94 -10.91
N TYR A 126 -0.69 -4.16 -11.41
CA TYR A 126 -1.21 -5.51 -11.59
C TYR A 126 -0.41 -6.30 -12.62
N HIS A 127 0.06 -5.67 -13.71
CA HIS A 127 0.89 -6.33 -14.71
C HIS A 127 2.22 -6.82 -14.13
N ARG A 128 2.92 -5.96 -13.36
CA ARG A 128 4.15 -6.35 -12.66
C ARG A 128 3.93 -7.58 -11.77
N ARG A 129 2.87 -7.54 -10.96
CA ARG A 129 2.48 -8.66 -10.11
C ARG A 129 2.17 -9.93 -10.93
N ALA A 130 1.33 -9.82 -11.95
CA ALA A 130 0.89 -10.96 -12.75
C ALA A 130 2.05 -11.63 -13.50
N LEU A 131 3.01 -10.86 -14.02
CA LEU A 131 4.22 -11.42 -14.64
C LEU A 131 5.06 -12.23 -13.64
N LEU A 132 5.19 -11.72 -12.42
CA LEU A 132 5.95 -12.39 -11.36
C LEU A 132 5.18 -13.55 -10.72
N GLU A 133 3.86 -13.60 -10.85
CA GLU A 133 3.06 -14.78 -10.50
C GLU A 133 3.17 -15.88 -11.57
N SER A 134 3.54 -15.55 -12.82
CA SER A 134 3.73 -16.55 -13.89
C SER A 134 5.10 -17.22 -13.92
N VAL A 135 6.07 -16.77 -13.11
CA VAL A 135 7.38 -17.43 -13.03
C VAL A 135 7.42 -18.53 -11.97
N GLN A 136 8.22 -19.57 -12.21
CA GLN A 136 8.38 -20.65 -11.24
C GLN A 136 9.10 -20.17 -9.97
N SER A 137 10.11 -19.31 -10.11
CA SER A 137 10.83 -18.69 -9.00
C SER A 137 10.83 -17.17 -9.11
N ARG A 138 10.32 -16.51 -8.06
CA ARG A 138 10.34 -15.05 -7.94
C ARG A 138 11.66 -14.49 -7.41
N ILE A 139 12.50 -15.33 -6.80
CA ILE A 139 13.73 -14.92 -6.11
C ILE A 139 14.61 -13.96 -6.94
N PRO A 140 14.85 -14.19 -8.25
CA PRO A 140 15.70 -13.32 -9.06
C PRO A 140 15.20 -11.88 -9.19
N TYR A 141 13.90 -11.64 -8.97
CA TYR A 141 13.26 -10.34 -9.23
C TYR A 141 12.98 -9.55 -7.94
N VAL A 142 13.04 -10.20 -6.77
CA VAL A 142 12.62 -9.59 -5.49
C VAL A 142 13.36 -8.28 -5.22
N GLN A 143 14.70 -8.28 -5.30
CA GLN A 143 15.49 -7.08 -5.00
C GLN A 143 15.18 -5.95 -5.99
N ALA A 144 15.14 -6.25 -7.29
CA ALA A 144 14.83 -5.26 -8.32
C ALA A 144 13.42 -4.66 -8.16
N GLU A 145 12.43 -5.45 -7.75
CA GLU A 145 11.10 -4.95 -7.45
C GLU A 145 11.07 -4.06 -6.19
N LEU A 146 11.79 -4.45 -5.13
CA LEU A 146 11.89 -3.64 -3.91
C LEU A 146 12.60 -2.31 -4.19
N ASP A 147 13.63 -2.31 -5.03
CA ASP A 147 14.36 -1.10 -5.46
C ASP A 147 13.47 -0.21 -6.32
N TYR A 148 12.73 -0.79 -7.27
CA TYR A 148 11.75 -0.06 -8.09
C TYR A 148 10.69 0.61 -7.22
N VAL A 149 10.10 -0.13 -6.28
CA VAL A 149 9.12 0.43 -5.35
C VAL A 149 9.75 1.53 -4.49
N ALA A 150 10.98 1.34 -4.00
CA ALA A 150 11.68 2.37 -3.22
C ALA A 150 11.87 3.65 -4.02
N LYS A 151 12.22 3.56 -5.32
CA LYS A 151 12.29 4.72 -6.23
C LYS A 151 10.94 5.44 -6.36
N VAL A 152 9.84 4.70 -6.57
CA VAL A 152 8.50 5.29 -6.64
C VAL A 152 8.12 5.98 -5.33
N LEU A 153 8.49 5.39 -4.19
CA LEU A 153 8.21 5.96 -2.86
C LEU A 153 9.11 7.14 -2.50
N ASP A 154 10.26 7.32 -3.17
CA ASP A 154 11.07 8.53 -3.01
C ASP A 154 10.38 9.74 -3.67
N GLU A 155 9.66 9.51 -4.78
CA GLU A 155 8.88 10.55 -5.46
C GLU A 155 7.49 10.79 -4.82
N ASP A 156 6.78 9.72 -4.44
CA ASP A 156 5.51 9.79 -3.72
C ASP A 156 5.48 8.77 -2.59
N SER A 157 5.94 9.21 -1.41
CA SER A 157 6.09 8.38 -0.20
C SER A 157 4.78 7.79 0.34
N LYS A 158 3.64 8.19 -0.24
CA LYS A 158 2.30 7.73 0.13
C LYS A 158 1.58 7.06 -1.05
N ASN A 159 2.28 6.71 -2.13
CA ASN A 159 1.69 5.97 -3.25
C ASN A 159 1.13 4.62 -2.76
N TYR A 160 -0.20 4.51 -2.78
CA TYR A 160 -0.91 3.35 -2.24
C TYR A 160 -0.61 2.05 -3.01
N HIS A 161 -0.48 2.16 -4.33
CA HIS A 161 -0.18 0.99 -5.17
C HIS A 161 1.23 0.46 -4.90
N ALA A 162 2.20 1.36 -4.73
CA ALA A 162 3.59 1.02 -4.41
C ALA A 162 3.69 0.28 -3.09
N TRP A 163 3.06 0.80 -2.02
CA TRP A 163 2.99 0.12 -0.73
C TRP A 163 2.29 -1.23 -0.80
N SER A 164 1.15 -1.31 -1.49
CA SER A 164 0.42 -2.57 -1.67
C SER A 164 1.23 -3.61 -2.44
N HIS A 165 1.96 -3.21 -3.48
CA HIS A 165 2.85 -4.09 -4.24
C HIS A 165 4.03 -4.55 -3.39
N ARG A 166 4.64 -3.64 -2.62
CA ARG A 166 5.73 -3.96 -1.68
C ARG A 166 5.33 -5.05 -0.69
N GLN A 167 4.15 -4.90 -0.06
CA GLN A 167 3.63 -5.89 0.87
C GLN A 167 3.42 -7.25 0.20
N TRP A 168 2.90 -7.27 -1.03
CA TRP A 168 2.75 -8.50 -1.81
C TRP A 168 4.11 -9.15 -2.11
N VAL A 169 5.11 -8.38 -2.57
CA VAL A 169 6.48 -8.90 -2.83
C VAL A 169 7.08 -9.52 -1.58
N VAL A 170 7.06 -8.78 -0.45
CA VAL A 170 7.63 -9.23 0.82
C VAL A 170 6.92 -10.49 1.33
N ARG A 171 5.58 -10.47 1.38
CA ARG A 171 4.77 -11.60 1.88
C ARG A 171 4.99 -12.88 1.06
N THR A 172 5.11 -12.76 -0.26
CA THR A 172 5.18 -13.92 -1.16
C THR A 172 6.58 -14.43 -1.44
N SER A 173 7.60 -13.73 -0.92
CA SER A 173 9.02 -14.07 -1.09
C SER A 173 9.74 -14.34 0.22
N SER A 174 9.13 -14.05 1.37
CA SER A 174 9.77 -14.21 2.68
C SER A 174 10.10 -15.65 3.06
N SER A 175 9.41 -16.64 2.49
CA SER A 175 9.78 -18.06 2.69
C SER A 175 11.11 -18.43 2.02
N CYS A 176 11.60 -17.60 1.11
CA CYS A 176 12.79 -17.83 0.32
C CYS A 176 13.98 -16.94 0.75
N GLN A 177 13.77 -16.00 1.67
CA GLN A 177 14.77 -15.06 2.18
C GLN A 177 14.51 -14.77 3.66
N GLU A 178 15.33 -15.38 4.54
CA GLU A 178 15.12 -15.32 5.99
C GLU A 178 15.21 -13.89 6.56
N ASP A 179 16.10 -13.05 6.00
CA ASP A 179 16.35 -11.68 6.47
C ASP A 179 15.43 -10.61 5.85
N LEU A 180 14.50 -11.00 4.99
CA LEU A 180 13.66 -10.07 4.24
C LEU A 180 12.74 -9.25 5.16
N TRP A 181 12.21 -9.87 6.22
CA TRP A 181 11.39 -9.15 7.21
C TRP A 181 12.19 -8.11 7.99
N ASP A 182 13.45 -8.43 8.35
CA ASP A 182 14.31 -7.52 9.11
C ASP A 182 14.71 -6.32 8.26
N LYS A 183 15.13 -6.55 7.01
CA LYS A 183 15.39 -5.49 6.03
C LYS A 183 14.17 -4.62 5.76
N GLU A 184 12.99 -5.22 5.70
CA GLU A 184 11.75 -4.47 5.48
C GLU A 184 11.36 -3.63 6.71
N LEU A 185 11.67 -4.09 7.92
CA LEU A 185 11.49 -3.31 9.15
C LEU A 185 12.41 -2.08 9.16
N GLU A 186 13.67 -2.25 8.74
CA GLU A 186 14.63 -1.16 8.54
C GLU A 186 14.17 -0.17 7.47
N PHE A 187 13.63 -0.67 6.35
CA PHE A 187 13.05 0.18 5.31
C PHE A 187 11.89 1.02 5.86
N ALA A 188 10.92 0.40 6.53
CA ALA A 188 9.80 1.11 7.15
C ALA A 188 10.28 2.16 8.16
N HIS A 189 11.27 1.82 8.99
CA HIS A 189 11.90 2.75 9.92
C HIS A 189 12.53 3.95 9.20
N SER A 190 13.30 3.72 8.12
CA SER A 190 13.91 4.80 7.35
C SER A 190 12.88 5.75 6.74
N MET A 191 11.73 5.22 6.31
CA MET A 191 10.63 6.03 5.76
C MET A 191 9.93 6.86 6.85
N ILE A 192 9.79 6.33 8.07
CA ILE A 192 9.30 7.08 9.23
C ILE A 192 10.31 8.16 9.65
N GLN A 193 11.61 7.90 9.59
CA GLN A 193 12.63 8.91 9.90
C GLN A 193 12.62 10.07 8.89
N LYS A 194 12.42 9.78 7.60
CA LYS A 194 12.28 10.80 6.54
C LYS A 194 11.04 11.68 6.75
N ASP A 195 9.88 11.07 7.05
CA ASP A 195 8.64 11.77 7.38
C ASP A 195 7.92 11.05 8.53
N PRO A 196 8.02 11.55 9.77
CA PRO A 196 7.36 10.95 10.93
C PRO A 196 5.83 10.88 10.79
N ARG A 197 5.22 11.71 9.94
CA ARG A 197 3.76 11.73 9.68
C ARG A 197 3.37 10.83 8.50
N ASN A 198 4.27 10.02 7.96
CA ASN A 198 3.96 9.07 6.91
C ASN A 198 3.21 7.85 7.46
N ASN A 199 1.89 7.94 7.52
CA ASN A 199 1.03 6.86 8.00
C ASN A 199 1.19 5.55 7.19
N SER A 200 1.56 5.62 5.90
CA SER A 200 1.82 4.41 5.10
C SER A 200 3.05 3.65 5.61
N ALA A 201 4.09 4.36 6.08
CA ALA A 201 5.28 3.75 6.66
C ALA A 201 4.99 3.16 8.06
N TRP A 202 4.17 3.82 8.89
CA TRP A 202 3.67 3.25 10.14
C TRP A 202 2.83 1.99 9.91
N ASN A 203 1.97 2.01 8.89
CA ASN A 203 1.21 0.82 8.47
C ASN A 203 2.14 -0.29 7.96
N GLN A 204 3.21 0.05 7.23
CA GLN A 204 4.20 -0.94 6.81
C GLN A 204 4.91 -1.56 8.01
N ARG A 205 5.30 -0.75 8.99
CA ARG A 205 5.90 -1.26 10.24
C ARG A 205 4.97 -2.26 10.92
N TRP A 206 3.68 -1.94 11.03
CA TRP A 206 2.66 -2.85 11.56
C TRP A 206 2.65 -4.16 10.77
N PHE A 207 2.54 -4.08 9.43
CA PHE A 207 2.55 -5.25 8.55
C PHE A 207 3.78 -6.14 8.75
N VAL A 208 4.98 -5.56 8.89
CA VAL A 208 6.24 -6.30 9.07
C VAL A 208 6.32 -6.97 10.44
N CYS A 209 5.94 -6.28 11.52
CA CYS A 209 5.93 -6.86 12.87
C CYS A 209 5.02 -8.10 12.96
N HIS A 210 3.93 -8.10 12.19
CA HIS A 210 3.01 -9.23 12.07
C HIS A 210 3.43 -10.25 10.99
N LYS A 211 4.60 -10.09 10.37
CA LYS A 211 5.08 -10.94 9.25
C LYS A 211 4.01 -11.16 8.18
N GLY A 212 3.28 -10.08 7.87
CA GLY A 212 2.19 -10.02 6.91
C GLY A 212 0.94 -10.86 7.21
N GLY A 213 0.81 -11.45 8.40
CA GLY A 213 -0.34 -12.26 8.80
C GLY A 213 -1.39 -11.47 9.57
N GLU A 214 -2.66 -11.63 9.20
CA GLU A 214 -3.79 -10.93 9.84
C GLU A 214 -4.19 -11.54 11.20
N ASP A 215 -3.93 -12.85 11.40
CA ASP A 215 -4.24 -13.58 12.63
C ASP A 215 -3.04 -13.73 13.58
N LYS A 216 -1.88 -13.17 13.21
CA LYS A 216 -0.69 -13.21 14.07
C LYS A 216 -0.81 -12.09 15.10
N THR A 217 -0.45 -12.39 16.33
CA THR A 217 -0.38 -11.41 17.42
C THR A 217 1.06 -11.20 17.84
N LEU A 218 1.40 -10.00 18.28
CA LEU A 218 2.72 -9.73 18.84
C LEU A 218 2.90 -10.44 20.19
N SER A 219 4.09 -10.98 20.43
CA SER A 219 4.48 -11.36 21.80
C SER A 219 4.53 -10.11 22.66
N LEU A 220 4.35 -10.26 23.98
CA LEU A 220 4.41 -9.11 24.90
C LEU A 220 5.75 -8.36 24.81
N GLU A 221 6.85 -9.06 24.57
CA GLU A 221 8.17 -8.45 24.39
C GLU A 221 8.22 -7.55 23.15
N VAL A 222 7.72 -8.04 22.01
CA VAL A 222 7.67 -7.27 20.76
C VAL A 222 6.67 -6.13 20.87
N ALA A 223 5.50 -6.38 21.45
CA ALA A 223 4.47 -5.35 21.68
C ALA A 223 5.00 -4.21 22.55
N THR A 224 5.76 -4.51 23.61
CA THR A 224 6.39 -3.49 24.47
C THR A 224 7.40 -2.66 23.69
N LYS A 225 8.28 -3.30 22.90
CA LYS A 225 9.23 -2.60 22.02
C LYS A 225 8.53 -1.68 21.01
N GLU A 226 7.45 -2.15 20.41
CA GLU A 226 6.69 -1.40 19.40
C GLU A 226 5.86 -0.26 20.01
N ALA A 227 5.28 -0.47 21.19
CA ALA A 227 4.56 0.58 21.92
C ALA A 227 5.54 1.66 22.43
N ASP A 228 6.73 1.28 22.89
CA ASP A 228 7.78 2.23 23.27
C ASP A 228 8.31 3.01 22.05
N TYR A 229 8.45 2.36 20.89
CA TYR A 229 8.77 3.02 19.62
C TYR A 229 7.71 4.06 19.24
N ALA A 230 6.43 3.73 19.43
CA ALA A 230 5.33 4.65 19.17
C ALA A 230 5.32 5.84 20.13
N ILE A 231 5.60 5.62 21.43
CA ILE A 231 5.77 6.71 22.41
C ILE A 231 6.94 7.63 22.02
N GLN A 232 8.08 7.08 21.59
CA GLN A 232 9.19 7.89 21.08
C GLN A 232 8.77 8.74 19.87
N GLY A 233 8.05 8.14 18.92
CA GLY A 233 7.53 8.85 17.75
C GLY A 233 6.54 9.97 18.11
N ALA A 234 5.64 9.71 19.08
CA ALA A 234 4.73 10.72 19.61
C ALA A 234 5.46 11.81 20.40
N GLY A 235 6.61 11.51 21.02
CA GLY A 235 7.44 12.50 21.69
C GLY A 235 8.14 13.48 20.74
N LEU A 236 8.42 13.07 19.49
CA LEU A 236 8.99 13.97 18.47
C LEU A 236 8.00 15.03 17.99
N ASP A 237 6.73 14.64 17.85
CA ASP A 237 5.63 15.55 17.57
C ASP A 237 4.34 15.01 18.19
N PRO A 238 3.93 15.53 19.36
CA PRO A 238 2.71 15.09 20.02
C PRO A 238 1.44 15.30 19.17
N TYR A 239 1.45 16.23 18.21
CA TYR A 239 0.30 16.45 17.31
C TYR A 239 0.21 15.42 16.18
N ASN A 240 1.26 14.67 15.88
CA ASN A 240 1.26 13.63 14.87
C ASN A 240 0.36 12.46 15.29
N GLU A 241 -0.76 12.29 14.61
CA GLU A 241 -1.73 11.24 14.92
C GLU A 241 -1.19 9.81 14.67
N SER A 242 -0.27 9.63 13.72
CA SER A 242 0.21 8.30 13.28
C SER A 242 0.80 7.43 14.42
N PRO A 243 1.80 7.90 15.20
CA PRO A 243 2.35 7.13 16.32
C PRO A 243 1.29 6.83 17.39
N TRP A 244 0.36 7.74 17.66
CA TRP A 244 -0.71 7.50 18.62
C TRP A 244 -1.64 6.39 18.15
N ARG A 245 -2.07 6.40 16.88
CA ARG A 245 -2.93 5.35 16.34
C ARG A 245 -2.21 4.01 16.28
N TYR A 246 -0.91 4.01 15.97
CA TYR A 246 -0.08 2.80 16.04
C TYR A 246 -0.01 2.24 17.47
N LEU A 247 0.26 3.08 18.47
CA LEU A 247 0.27 2.72 19.88
C LEU A 247 -1.07 2.08 20.30
N ILE A 248 -2.19 2.73 19.97
CA ILE A 248 -3.52 2.21 20.29
C ILE A 248 -3.80 0.88 19.59
N GLY A 249 -3.30 0.67 18.37
CA GLY A 249 -3.35 -0.62 17.69
C GLY A 249 -2.67 -1.73 18.50
N VAL A 250 -1.43 -1.48 18.94
CA VAL A 250 -0.64 -2.43 19.75
C VAL A 250 -1.32 -2.71 21.09
N ILE A 251 -1.74 -1.66 21.81
CA ILE A 251 -2.42 -1.80 23.11
C ILE A 251 -3.73 -2.58 22.97
N LYS A 252 -4.54 -2.27 21.97
CA LYS A 252 -5.83 -2.94 21.72
C LYS A 252 -5.65 -4.42 21.43
N GLU A 253 -4.59 -4.80 20.72
CA GLU A 253 -4.25 -6.21 20.51
C GLU A 253 -3.93 -6.89 21.85
N GLN A 254 -3.01 -6.32 22.62
CA GLN A 254 -2.56 -6.92 23.89
C GLN A 254 -3.68 -7.00 24.94
N CYS A 255 -4.63 -6.07 24.93
CA CYS A 255 -5.82 -6.12 25.81
C CYS A 255 -6.68 -7.37 25.59
N LYS A 256 -6.61 -8.01 24.42
CA LYS A 256 -7.33 -9.26 24.13
C LYS A 256 -6.59 -10.51 24.62
N ILE A 257 -5.30 -10.39 24.91
CA ILE A 257 -4.39 -11.51 25.17
C ILE A 257 -4.00 -11.55 26.64
N LEU A 258 -3.72 -10.39 27.24
CA LEU A 258 -3.25 -10.28 28.61
C LEU A 258 -4.35 -10.62 29.63
N GLN A 259 -3.92 -11.26 30.72
CA GLN A 259 -4.77 -11.46 31.90
C GLN A 259 -5.01 -10.13 32.62
N SER A 260 -6.09 -10.03 33.40
CA SER A 260 -6.56 -8.75 33.98
C SER A 260 -5.46 -7.96 34.71
N ALA A 261 -4.67 -8.60 35.58
CA ALA A 261 -3.64 -7.91 36.36
C ALA A 261 -2.48 -7.39 35.49
N ASP A 262 -2.02 -8.19 34.52
CA ASP A 262 -0.95 -7.79 33.60
C ASP A 262 -1.45 -6.73 32.60
N LYS A 263 -2.71 -6.83 32.18
CA LYS A 263 -3.39 -5.85 31.33
C LYS A 263 -3.43 -4.48 32.01
N ASP A 264 -3.86 -4.43 33.27
CA ASP A 264 -3.98 -3.17 34.00
C ASP A 264 -2.62 -2.52 34.22
N LYS A 265 -1.59 -3.32 34.57
CA LYS A 265 -0.22 -2.83 34.70
C LYS A 265 0.33 -2.28 33.37
N PHE A 266 0.07 -2.97 32.26
CA PHE A 266 0.48 -2.54 30.93
C PHE A 266 -0.21 -1.23 30.53
N LEU A 267 -1.52 -1.12 30.74
CA LEU A 267 -2.28 0.10 30.45
C LEU A 267 -1.87 1.28 31.33
N ASP A 268 -1.57 1.05 32.61
CA ASP A 268 -1.09 2.08 33.53
C ASP A 268 0.27 2.64 33.11
N ASP A 269 1.20 1.78 32.70
CA ASP A 269 2.50 2.21 32.17
C ASP A 269 2.33 3.12 30.94
N TYR A 270 1.47 2.73 29.99
CA TYR A 270 1.27 3.54 28.78
C TYR A 270 0.39 4.78 28.97
N ASP A 271 -0.57 4.83 29.91
CA ASP A 271 -1.22 6.12 30.29
C ASP A 271 -0.20 7.05 30.93
N GLN A 272 0.70 6.54 31.78
CA GLN A 272 1.74 7.35 32.41
C GLN A 272 2.73 7.91 31.38
N LYS A 273 3.22 7.06 30.45
CA LYS A 273 4.10 7.50 29.35
C LYS A 273 3.41 8.54 28.45
N ALA A 274 2.16 8.29 28.05
CA ALA A 274 1.38 9.23 27.24
C ALA A 274 1.12 10.56 27.98
N PHE A 275 0.81 10.52 29.27
CA PHE A 275 0.66 11.70 30.11
C PHE A 275 1.97 12.49 30.24
N GLY A 276 3.11 11.80 30.38
CA GLY A 276 4.43 12.41 30.46
C GLY A 276 4.78 13.27 29.23
N LEU A 277 4.24 12.93 28.04
CA LEU A 277 4.45 13.72 26.82
C LEU A 277 3.78 15.10 26.85
N ARG A 278 2.95 15.41 27.85
CA ARG A 278 2.50 16.79 28.11
C ARG A 278 3.67 17.75 28.36
N ALA A 279 4.74 17.28 29.00
CA ALA A 279 5.93 18.08 29.25
C ALA A 279 6.57 18.61 27.96
N VAL A 280 6.54 17.83 26.87
CA VAL A 280 7.04 18.25 25.55
C VAL A 280 6.24 19.45 25.03
N LEU A 281 4.92 19.46 25.25
CA LEU A 281 4.05 20.56 24.84
C LEU A 281 4.23 21.79 25.74
N ASP A 282 4.34 21.57 27.05
CA ASP A 282 4.61 22.64 28.03
C ASP A 282 5.94 23.35 27.74
N GLU A 283 7.01 22.59 27.49
CA GLU A 283 8.33 23.10 27.09
C GLU A 283 8.29 23.89 25.77
N ALA A 284 7.40 23.50 24.86
CA ALA A 284 7.14 24.22 23.61
C ALA A 284 6.18 25.42 23.76
N GLY A 285 5.72 25.73 24.98
CA GLY A 285 4.78 26.81 25.27
C GLY A 285 3.39 26.58 24.65
N LYS A 286 2.97 25.33 24.51
CA LYS A 286 1.65 24.92 24.01
C LYS A 286 0.82 24.37 25.16
N ASP A 287 -0.50 24.63 25.16
CA ASP A 287 -1.40 23.97 26.10
C ASP A 287 -1.48 22.47 25.75
N PRO A 288 -1.09 21.55 26.64
CA PRO A 288 -1.16 20.13 26.32
C PRO A 288 -2.58 19.60 26.12
N ASN A 289 -3.60 20.34 26.57
CA ASN A 289 -5.01 19.99 26.35
C ASN A 289 -5.46 20.26 24.92
N ASP A 290 -4.81 21.18 24.19
CA ASP A 290 -5.07 21.44 22.77
C ASP A 290 -4.64 20.28 21.86
N CYS A 291 -3.83 19.34 22.38
CA CYS A 291 -3.37 18.18 21.62
C CYS A 291 -4.43 17.07 21.60
N ALA A 292 -5.33 17.15 20.63
CA ALA A 292 -6.40 16.16 20.44
C ALA A 292 -5.89 14.73 20.27
N SER A 293 -4.75 14.52 19.60
CA SER A 293 -4.16 13.19 19.37
C SER A 293 -3.73 12.52 20.68
N LEU A 294 -3.06 13.26 21.57
CA LEU A 294 -2.66 12.81 22.90
C LEU A 294 -3.90 12.51 23.76
N ALA A 295 -4.83 13.47 23.84
CA ALA A 295 -6.05 13.31 24.64
C ALA A 295 -6.88 12.11 24.16
N SER A 296 -7.06 11.95 22.84
CA SER A 296 -7.75 10.80 22.24
C SER A 296 -7.08 9.47 22.58
N ALA A 297 -5.75 9.38 22.53
CA ALA A 297 -5.03 8.15 22.87
C ALA A 297 -5.22 7.78 24.34
N ARG A 298 -5.16 8.77 25.24
CA ARG A 298 -5.39 8.54 26.67
C ARG A 298 -6.83 8.11 26.97
N ILE A 299 -7.82 8.70 26.30
CA ILE A 299 -9.22 8.25 26.40
C ILE A 299 -9.33 6.77 26.02
N ASP A 300 -8.71 6.35 24.91
CA ASP A 300 -8.71 4.94 24.48
C ASP A 300 -8.09 4.00 25.54
N ILE A 301 -6.92 4.36 26.08
CA ILE A 301 -6.22 3.57 27.11
C ILE A 301 -7.07 3.44 28.39
N LEU A 302 -7.65 4.54 28.85
CA LEU A 302 -8.49 4.58 30.06
C LEU A 302 -9.79 3.77 29.88
N GLU A 303 -10.39 3.79 28.70
CA GLU A 303 -11.54 2.94 28.38
C GLU A 303 -11.18 1.45 28.31
N PHE A 304 -10.01 1.09 27.79
CA PHE A 304 -9.54 -0.31 27.81
C PHE A 304 -9.27 -0.82 29.23
N LYS A 305 -8.81 0.07 30.12
CA LYS A 305 -8.61 -0.25 31.54
C LYS A 305 -9.97 -0.46 32.22
N GLY A 306 -10.89 0.47 31.98
CA GLY A 306 -12.20 0.48 32.62
C GLY A 306 -12.11 0.80 34.12
N GLY A 307 -13.20 0.51 34.83
CA GLY A 307 -13.37 0.92 36.23
C GLY A 307 -13.77 2.38 36.37
N GLU A 308 -14.41 2.70 37.50
CA GLU A 308 -15.02 4.01 37.76
C GLU A 308 -14.03 5.17 37.56
N GLN A 309 -12.88 5.11 38.25
CA GLN A 309 -11.87 6.16 38.20
C GLN A 309 -11.31 6.41 36.79
N SER A 310 -11.05 5.35 36.01
CA SER A 310 -10.50 5.51 34.65
C SER A 310 -11.53 6.11 33.71
N LEU A 311 -12.78 5.67 33.80
CA LEU A 311 -13.86 6.13 32.94
C LEU A 311 -14.26 7.58 33.27
N GLU A 312 -14.24 8.00 34.53
CA GLU A 312 -14.45 9.40 34.91
C GLU A 312 -13.40 10.32 34.28
N LYS A 313 -12.12 9.94 34.38
CA LYS A 313 -11.01 10.68 33.76
C LYS A 313 -11.11 10.71 32.23
N ALA A 314 -11.49 9.60 31.60
CA ALA A 314 -11.72 9.54 30.16
C ALA A 314 -12.87 10.47 29.73
N MET A 315 -13.97 10.51 30.49
CA MET A 315 -15.08 11.42 30.24
C MET A 315 -14.68 12.89 30.41
N GLU A 316 -13.86 13.24 31.39
CA GLU A 316 -13.34 14.61 31.55
C GLU A 316 -12.58 15.06 30.30
N LEU A 317 -11.63 14.25 29.83
CA LEU A 317 -10.88 14.51 28.60
C LEU A 317 -11.80 14.62 27.38
N ALA A 318 -12.73 13.67 27.22
CA ALA A 318 -13.67 13.66 26.09
C ALA A 318 -14.60 14.90 26.09
N ASN A 319 -15.04 15.35 27.27
CA ASN A 319 -15.82 16.59 27.39
C ASN A 319 -15.00 17.81 26.96
N GLY A 320 -13.72 17.89 27.36
CA GLY A 320 -12.81 18.95 26.91
C GLY A 320 -12.64 18.96 25.38
N LEU A 321 -12.46 17.78 24.77
CA LEU A 321 -12.40 17.65 23.31
C LEU A 321 -13.72 18.09 22.64
N ALA A 322 -14.86 17.74 23.22
CA ALA A 322 -16.18 18.08 22.68
C ALA A 322 -16.49 19.58 22.70
N THR A 323 -15.96 20.32 23.68
CA THR A 323 -16.32 21.73 23.93
C THR A 323 -15.28 22.72 23.44
N GLN A 324 -13.99 22.40 23.57
CA GLN A 324 -12.91 23.36 23.38
C GLN A 324 -11.85 22.89 22.37
N TYR A 325 -11.37 21.66 22.50
CA TYR A 325 -10.10 21.26 21.88
C TYR A 325 -10.24 20.50 20.55
N ASP A 326 -11.38 19.83 20.28
CA ASP A 326 -11.67 19.15 19.01
C ASP A 326 -13.17 19.28 18.62
N PRO A 327 -13.69 20.52 18.48
CA PRO A 327 -15.12 20.75 18.28
C PRO A 327 -15.64 20.20 16.95
N ILE A 328 -14.77 19.98 15.97
CA ILE A 328 -15.13 19.34 14.69
C ILE A 328 -15.65 17.91 14.90
N ARG A 329 -15.18 17.20 15.94
CA ARG A 329 -15.64 15.87 16.34
C ARG A 329 -16.56 15.88 17.58
N LYS A 330 -17.15 17.02 17.95
CA LYS A 330 -18.05 17.14 19.13
C LYS A 330 -19.10 16.04 19.24
N LYS A 331 -19.75 15.66 18.14
CA LYS A 331 -20.79 14.60 18.15
C LYS A 331 -20.21 13.24 18.55
N TYR A 332 -19.00 12.92 18.08
CA TYR A 332 -18.30 11.69 18.42
C TYR A 332 -17.89 11.67 19.91
N TRP A 333 -17.33 12.76 20.42
CA TRP A 333 -16.93 12.84 21.83
C TRP A 333 -18.12 12.75 22.78
N ASN A 334 -19.26 13.39 22.46
CA ASN A 334 -20.48 13.26 23.24
C ASN A 334 -21.05 11.83 23.21
N LEU A 335 -20.93 11.12 22.08
CA LEU A 335 -21.31 9.71 21.98
C LEU A 335 -20.47 8.87 22.94
N ARG A 336 -19.14 9.00 22.91
CA ARG A 336 -18.25 8.25 23.82
C ARG A 336 -18.55 8.52 25.29
N VAL A 337 -18.79 9.78 25.67
CA VAL A 337 -19.20 10.13 27.05
C VAL A 337 -20.51 9.43 27.43
N SER A 338 -21.49 9.37 26.53
CA SER A 338 -22.74 8.65 26.77
C SER A 338 -22.52 7.15 26.95
N GLU A 339 -21.65 6.55 26.14
CA GLU A 339 -21.32 5.11 26.23
C GLU A 339 -20.62 4.78 27.55
N MET A 340 -19.64 5.58 27.97
CA MET A 340 -18.97 5.42 29.27
C MET A 340 -19.95 5.53 30.45
N LYS A 341 -20.90 6.48 30.41
CA LYS A 341 -21.95 6.59 31.44
C LYS A 341 -22.83 5.34 31.51
N GLN A 342 -23.15 4.74 30.36
CA GLN A 342 -23.94 3.49 30.33
C GLN A 342 -23.16 2.31 30.91
N VAL A 343 -21.83 2.28 30.77
CA VAL A 343 -20.98 1.27 31.39
C VAL A 343 -20.96 1.42 32.91
N LEU A 344 -20.84 2.65 33.43
CA LEU A 344 -20.84 2.92 34.88
C LEU A 344 -22.19 2.70 35.57
N ALA A 345 -23.29 2.78 34.80
CA ALA A 345 -24.64 2.58 35.33
C ALA A 345 -25.05 1.09 35.44
N LYS A 346 -24.24 0.17 34.90
CA LYS A 346 -24.42 -1.28 34.99
C LYS A 346 -23.58 -1.85 36.11
#